data_AF-A0A970YQI7-F1
#
_entry.id   AF-A0A970YQI7-F1
#
_cell.length_a   1.000
_cell.length_b   1.000
_cell.length_c   1.000
_cell.angle_alpha   90.00
_cell.angle_beta   90.00
_cell.angle_gamma   90.00
#
_symmetry.space_group_name_H-M   'P 1'
#
loop_
_entity.id
_entity.type
_entity.pdbx_description
1 polymer ?
#
loop_
_entity_poly.entity_id
_entity_poly.type
_entity_poly.pdbx_seq_one_letter_code
_entity_poly.pdbx_strand_id
1 'polypeptide(L)'
;MNILRNIPFVIWFYGFLATIQPIKNSIKKYREEGNAEMERTEIRRAEDAWGQALVKKAGITLNIRLTEPLPDGPVVFVSNHQSYWDIPVYFAAVQDRQFGFVAKDSLGKVPGFGS
;
A
#
# COMPACT_ATOMS: atom_id res chain seq x y z
N MET A 1 24.33 8.78 1.00
CA MET A 1 23.49 8.13 -0.04
C MET A 1 23.62 8.94 -1.32
N ASN A 2 24.03 8.33 -2.45
CA ASN A 2 24.17 9.08 -3.70
C ASN A 2 22.79 9.30 -4.32
N ILE A 3 22.31 10.55 -4.31
CA ILE A 3 20.96 10.91 -4.76
C ILE A 3 20.71 10.54 -6.23
N LEU A 4 21.77 10.56 -7.06
CA LEU A 4 21.68 10.25 -8.48
C LEU A 4 21.27 8.79 -8.74
N ARG A 5 21.68 7.85 -7.87
CA ARG A 5 21.33 6.43 -8.00
C ARG A 5 19.84 6.16 -7.78
N ASN A 6 19.13 7.06 -7.11
CA ASN A 6 17.70 6.91 -6.80
C ASN A 6 16.77 7.58 -7.82
N ILE A 7 17.30 8.43 -8.70
CA ILE A 7 16.50 9.14 -9.73
C ILE A 7 15.65 8.16 -10.56
N PRO A 8 16.19 7.04 -11.09
CA PRO A 8 15.38 6.11 -11.87
C PRO A 8 14.22 5.50 -11.08
N PHE A 9 14.43 5.22 -9.79
CA PHE A 9 13.37 4.72 -8.92
C PHE A 9 12.30 5.78 -8.70
N VAL A 10 12.69 7.03 -8.40
CA VAL A 10 11.76 8.14 -8.19
C VAL A 10 10.89 8.39 -9.43
N ILE A 11 11.49 8.43 -10.62
CA ILE A 11 10.75 8.61 -11.89
C ILE A 11 9.76 7.46 -12.08
N TRP A 12 10.21 6.21 -11.91
CA TRP A 12 9.34 5.04 -12.01
C TRP A 12 8.21 5.09 -10.98
N PHE A 13 8.51 5.49 -9.74
CA PHE A 13 7.55 5.51 -8.65
C PHE A 13 6.43 6.51 -8.89
N TYR A 14 6.76 7.76 -9.22
CA TYR A 14 5.75 8.77 -9.53
C TYR A 14 4.99 8.45 -10.83
N GLY A 15 5.66 7.83 -11.82
CA GLY A 15 4.99 7.31 -13.00
C GLY A 15 3.95 6.24 -12.66
N PHE A 16 4.30 5.31 -11.77
CA PHE A 16 3.37 4.31 -11.24
C PHE A 16 2.23 4.94 -10.43
N LEU A 17 2.50 5.93 -9.57
CA LEU A 17 1.44 6.61 -8.83
C LEU A 17 0.42 7.26 -9.77
N ALA A 18 0.87 7.80 -10.90
CA ALA A 18 -0.04 8.35 -11.91
C ALA A 18 -0.95 7.29 -12.55
N THR A 19 -0.50 6.03 -12.70
CA THR A 19 -1.34 4.97 -13.29
C THR A 19 -2.44 4.49 -12.34
N ILE A 20 -2.24 4.60 -11.03
CA ILE A 20 -3.24 4.23 -10.02
C ILE A 20 -4.13 5.41 -9.59
N GLN A 21 -3.92 6.61 -10.15
CA GLN A 21 -4.73 7.80 -9.88
C GLN A 21 -6.26 7.59 -10.10
N PRO A 22 -6.72 6.81 -11.12
CA PRO A 22 -8.15 6.52 -11.25
C PRO A 22 -8.74 5.79 -10.04
N ILE A 23 -7.97 4.89 -9.41
CA ILE A 23 -8.41 4.18 -8.19
C ILE A 23 -8.58 5.18 -7.04
N LYS A 24 -7.62 6.11 -6.87
CA LYS A 24 -7.73 7.20 -5.88
C LYS A 24 -8.99 8.05 -6.10
N ASN A 25 -9.33 8.34 -7.35
CA ASN A 25 -10.54 9.09 -7.68
C ASN A 25 -11.81 8.29 -7.33
N SER A 26 -11.83 6.98 -7.60
CA SER A 26 -12.95 6.11 -7.20
C SER A 26 -13.12 6.03 -5.68
N ILE A 27 -12.02 5.92 -4.91
CA ILE A 27 -12.05 5.96 -3.44
C ILE A 27 -12.71 7.25 -2.97
N LYS A 28 -12.28 8.40 -3.50
CA LYS A 28 -12.85 9.70 -3.15
C LYS A 28 -14.33 9.78 -3.48
N LYS A 29 -14.73 9.34 -4.68
CA LYS A 29 -16.13 9.29 -5.12
C LYS A 29 -16.99 8.48 -4.14
N TYR A 30 -16.60 7.24 -3.84
CA TYR A 30 -17.41 6.38 -2.97
C TYR A 30 -17.46 6.86 -1.52
N ARG A 31 -16.40 7.53 -1.04
CA ARG A 31 -16.41 8.23 0.24
C ARG A 31 -17.45 9.35 0.27
N GLU A 32 -17.48 10.20 -0.76
CA GLU A 32 -18.43 11.31 -0.88
C GLU A 32 -19.88 10.82 -1.02
N GLU A 33 -20.08 9.68 -1.67
CA GLU A 33 -21.39 9.00 -1.78
C GLU A 33 -21.81 8.26 -0.50
N GLY A 34 -20.91 8.13 0.50
CA GLY A 34 -21.15 7.35 1.72
C GLY A 34 -21.18 5.83 1.50
N ASN A 35 -20.71 5.35 0.34
CA ASN A 35 -20.67 3.93 0.00
C ASN A 35 -19.41 3.26 0.57
N ALA A 36 -19.49 2.88 1.84
CA ALA A 36 -18.36 2.29 2.58
C ALA A 36 -17.86 0.96 1.99
N GLU A 37 -18.72 0.15 1.37
CA GLU A 37 -18.33 -1.13 0.79
C GLU A 37 -17.47 -0.92 -0.47
N MET A 38 -17.90 -0.03 -1.36
CA MET A 38 -17.14 0.30 -2.56
C MET A 38 -15.89 1.11 -2.25
N GLU A 39 -15.93 2.00 -1.26
CA GLU A 39 -14.73 2.69 -0.78
C GLU A 39 -13.67 1.66 -0.33
N ARG A 40 -14.07 0.69 0.50
CA ARG A 40 -13.17 -0.37 0.97
C ARG A 40 -12.60 -1.21 -0.16
N THR A 41 -13.44 -1.53 -1.14
CA THR A 41 -13.04 -2.32 -2.32
C THR A 41 -11.97 -1.58 -3.13
N GLU A 42 -12.13 -0.28 -3.37
CA GLU A 42 -11.15 0.50 -4.12
C GLU A 42 -9.88 0.78 -3.31
N ILE A 43 -9.96 0.96 -1.98
CA ILE A 43 -8.78 1.04 -1.12
C ILE A 43 -7.97 -0.26 -1.24
N ARG A 44 -8.63 -1.42 -1.11
CA ARG A 44 -7.98 -2.73 -1.26
C ARG A 44 -7.30 -2.86 -2.62
N ARG A 45 -7.96 -2.41 -3.70
CA ARG A 45 -7.39 -2.41 -5.04
C ARG A 45 -6.12 -1.54 -5.14
N ALA A 46 -6.09 -0.39 -4.45
CA ALA A 46 -4.92 0.46 -4.38
C ALA A 46 -3.78 -0.20 -3.58
N GLU A 47 -4.08 -0.84 -2.44
CA GLU A 47 -3.13 -1.59 -1.63
C GLU A 47 -2.47 -2.72 -2.44
N ASP A 48 -3.28 -3.53 -3.14
CA ASP A 48 -2.80 -4.61 -4.01
C ASP A 48 -1.89 -4.11 -5.11
N ALA A 49 -2.34 -3.10 -5.87
CA ALA A 49 -1.56 -2.54 -6.96
C ALA A 49 -0.22 -2.00 -6.45
N TRP A 50 -0.22 -1.30 -5.31
CA TRP A 50 0.97 -0.69 -4.75
C TRP A 50 1.94 -1.73 -4.17
N GLY A 51 1.45 -2.65 -3.34
CA GLY A 51 2.25 -3.71 -2.73
C GLY A 51 2.92 -4.59 -3.78
N GLN A 52 2.15 -5.11 -4.73
CA GLN A 52 2.67 -5.98 -5.79
C GLN A 52 3.70 -5.27 -6.68
N ALA A 53 3.42 -4.03 -7.10
CA ALA A 53 4.33 -3.27 -7.95
C ALA A 53 5.66 -2.98 -7.24
N LEU A 54 5.61 -2.60 -5.97
CA LEU A 54 6.80 -2.28 -5.17
C LEU A 54 7.65 -3.51 -4.86
N VAL A 55 7.04 -4.61 -4.41
CA VAL A 55 7.72 -5.87 -4.13
C VAL A 55 8.41 -6.38 -5.40
N LYS A 56 7.70 -6.36 -6.54
CA LYS A 56 8.28 -6.72 -7.85
C LYS A 56 9.43 -5.79 -8.25
N LYS A 57 9.27 -4.48 -8.09
CA LYS A 57 10.31 -3.49 -8.42
C LYS A 57 11.57 -3.67 -7.58
N ALA A 58 11.40 -4.04 -6.31
CA ALA A 58 12.50 -4.31 -5.38
C ALA A 58 13.18 -5.67 -5.62
N GLY A 59 12.63 -6.52 -6.50
CA GLY A 59 13.15 -7.87 -6.72
C GLY A 59 12.94 -8.80 -5.53
N ILE A 60 11.94 -8.52 -4.69
CA ILE A 60 11.64 -9.30 -3.50
C ILE A 60 10.87 -10.56 -3.90
N THR A 61 11.38 -11.73 -3.51
CA THR A 61 10.61 -12.99 -3.53
C THR A 61 9.95 -13.19 -2.17
N LEU A 62 8.62 -13.11 -2.14
CA LEU A 62 7.85 -13.34 -0.91
C LEU A 62 7.59 -14.82 -0.69
N ASN A 63 7.92 -15.31 0.50
CA ASN A 63 7.58 -16.65 0.97
C ASN A 63 6.62 -16.49 2.15
N ILE A 64 5.36 -16.85 1.94
CA ILE A 64 4.29 -16.67 2.92
C ILE A 64 3.93 -18.04 3.48
N ARG A 65 4.01 -18.19 4.80
CA ARG A 65 3.59 -19.40 5.49
C ARG A 65 2.55 -19.04 6.52
N LEU A 66 1.39 -19.66 6.39
CA LEU A 66 0.32 -19.57 7.36
C LEU A 66 0.22 -20.92 8.09
N THR A 67 0.27 -20.91 9.41
CA THR A 67 0.14 -22.12 10.23
C THR A 67 -1.31 -22.42 10.61
N GLU A 68 -2.14 -21.38 10.68
CA GLU A 68 -3.55 -21.43 11.09
C GLU A 68 -4.35 -20.39 10.29
N PRO A 69 -5.64 -20.64 9.97
CA PRO A 69 -6.48 -19.65 9.31
C PRO A 69 -6.47 -18.29 10.05
N LEU A 70 -6.54 -17.19 9.30
CA LEU A 70 -6.69 -15.87 9.92
C LEU A 70 -8.05 -15.78 10.64
N PRO A 71 -8.11 -15.13 11.82
CA PRO A 71 -9.38 -14.93 12.51
C PRO A 71 -10.39 -14.16 11.67
N ASP A 72 -11.68 -14.45 11.90
CA ASP A 72 -12.78 -13.68 11.34
C ASP A 72 -12.85 -12.28 11.95
N GLY A 73 -13.28 -11.31 11.14
CA GLY A 73 -13.45 -9.92 11.58
C GLY A 73 -12.15 -9.10 11.65
N PRO A 74 -12.19 -7.95 12.33
CA PRO A 74 -11.04 -7.05 12.45
C PRO A 74 -9.91 -7.68 13.27
N VAL A 75 -8.68 -7.59 12.75
CA VAL A 75 -7.47 -8.10 13.41
C VAL A 75 -6.37 -7.03 13.40
N VAL A 76 -5.42 -7.15 14.33
CA VAL A 76 -4.21 -6.33 14.36
C VAL A 76 -3.04 -7.21 13.96
N PHE A 77 -2.39 -6.89 12.85
CA PHE A 77 -1.14 -7.54 12.45
C PHE A 77 0.02 -6.89 13.20
N VAL A 78 0.84 -7.71 13.87
CA VAL A 78 2.02 -7.27 14.61
C VAL A 78 3.26 -7.98 14.07
N SER A 79 4.31 -7.23 13.76
CA SER A 79 5.62 -7.75 13.38
C SER A 79 6.73 -6.86 13.91
N ASN A 80 7.96 -7.37 13.81
CA ASN A 80 9.15 -6.55 13.90
C ASN A 80 9.22 -5.55 12.75
N HIS A 81 9.72 -4.33 13.02
CA HIS A 81 9.99 -3.34 11.99
C HIS A 81 11.46 -3.48 11.52
N GLN A 82 11.67 -3.79 10.24
CA GLN A 82 13.00 -4.05 9.69
C GLN A 82 13.32 -3.18 8.48
N SER A 83 12.31 -2.64 7.80
CA SER A 83 12.54 -1.87 6.59
C SER A 83 11.41 -0.92 6.23
N TYR A 84 11.69 0.00 5.30
CA TYR A 84 10.65 0.78 4.63
C TYR A 84 9.75 -0.05 3.72
N TRP A 85 10.11 -1.30 3.42
CA TRP A 85 9.33 -2.22 2.59
C TRP A 85 8.27 -2.98 3.37
N ASP A 86 8.22 -2.86 4.70
CA ASP A 86 7.33 -3.65 5.54
C ASP A 86 5.86 -3.46 5.14
N ILE A 87 5.39 -2.22 4.95
CA ILE A 87 4.02 -1.93 4.51
C ILE A 87 3.71 -2.50 3.10
N PRO A 88 4.52 -2.23 2.05
CA PRO A 88 4.33 -2.87 0.75
C PRO A 88 4.32 -4.41 0.78
N VAL A 89 5.16 -5.01 1.62
CA VAL A 89 5.21 -6.46 1.83
C VAL A 89 3.91 -6.94 2.46
N TYR A 90 3.37 -6.25 3.45
CA TYR A 90 2.07 -6.59 4.04
C TYR A 90 0.93 -6.57 3.02
N PHE A 91 0.84 -5.52 2.21
CA PHE A 91 -0.19 -5.43 1.18
C PHE A 91 -0.09 -6.56 0.16
N ALA A 92 1.12 -6.92 -0.25
CA ALA A 92 1.36 -8.00 -1.19
C ALA A 92 1.13 -9.39 -0.57
N ALA A 93 1.40 -9.56 0.72
CA ALA A 93 1.34 -10.85 1.40
C ALA A 93 -0.06 -11.22 1.91
N VAL A 94 -0.83 -10.23 2.35
CA VAL A 94 -2.17 -10.44 2.91
C VAL A 94 -3.19 -9.79 1.99
N GLN A 95 -3.83 -10.61 1.15
CA GLN A 95 -4.70 -10.13 0.07
C GLN A 95 -6.19 -10.08 0.41
N ASP A 96 -6.59 -10.69 1.52
CA ASP A 96 -7.98 -10.88 1.94
C ASP A 96 -8.44 -9.88 3.03
N ARG A 97 -7.60 -8.89 3.36
CA ARG A 97 -7.85 -7.90 4.42
C ARG A 97 -7.40 -6.51 3.97
N GLN A 98 -8.28 -5.51 4.02
CA GLN A 98 -7.84 -4.12 3.88
C GLN A 98 -7.02 -3.70 5.11
N PHE A 99 -5.98 -2.89 4.91
CA PHE A 99 -5.14 -2.42 6.00
C PHE A 99 -5.44 -0.98 6.44
N GLY A 100 -5.21 -0.74 7.73
CA GLY A 100 -4.92 0.59 8.26
C GLY A 100 -3.54 0.54 8.92
N PHE A 101 -2.76 1.61 8.79
CA PHE A 101 -1.47 1.73 9.46
C PHE A 101 -1.24 3.15 9.95
N VAL A 102 -0.41 3.29 10.98
CA VAL A 102 -0.05 4.60 11.53
C VAL A 102 1.14 5.14 10.77
N ALA A 103 0.99 6.33 10.20
CA ALA A 103 2.06 7.06 9.53
C ALA A 103 2.49 8.28 10.35
N LYS A 104 3.76 8.68 10.22
CA LYS A 104 4.25 9.94 10.80
C LYS A 104 3.56 11.13 10.14
N ASP A 105 3.26 12.16 10.93
CA ASP A 105 2.71 13.44 10.47
C ASP A 105 3.55 14.08 9.35
N SER A 106 4.87 13.92 9.42
CA SER A 106 5.82 14.42 8.42
C SER A 106 5.58 13.86 7.03
N LEU A 107 4.94 12.69 6.91
CA LEU A 107 4.60 12.10 5.61
C LEU A 107 3.61 12.98 4.82
N GLY A 108 2.75 13.74 5.51
CA GLY A 108 1.84 14.69 4.85
C GLY A 108 2.53 15.88 4.18
N LYS A 109 3.84 16.07 4.43
CA LYS A 109 4.66 17.07 3.72
C LYS A 109 5.23 16.54 2.40
N VAL A 110 5.09 15.25 2.13
CA VAL A 110 5.59 14.62 0.90
C VAL A 110 4.54 14.76 -0.20
N PRO A 111 4.89 15.34 -1.38
CA PRO A 111 3.94 15.50 -2.47
C PRO A 111 3.27 14.18 -2.87
N GLY A 112 1.94 14.16 -2.89
CA GLY A 112 1.14 12.98 -3.22
C GLY A 112 0.74 12.12 -2.01
N PHE A 113 1.25 12.41 -0.81
CA PHE A 113 0.93 11.69 0.44
C PHE A 113 0.25 12.60 1.47
N GLY A 114 -0.65 12.05 2.28
CA GLY A 114 -1.32 12.76 3.39
C GLY A 114 -2.46 13.73 3.01
N SER A 115 -3.01 13.58 1.80
CA SER A 115 -4.14 14.35 1.26
C SER A 115 -5.38 13.48 1.05
#